data_AF-A0A8T5BJL9-F1
#
_entry.id   AF-A0A8T5BJL9-F1
#
_cell.length_a   1.000
_cell.length_b   1.000
_cell.length_c   1.000
_cell.angle_alpha   90.00
_cell.angle_beta   90.00
_cell.angle_gamma   90.00
#
_symmetry.space_group_name_H-M   'P 1'
#
loop_
_entity.id
_entity.type
_entity.pdbx_description
1 polymer ?
#
loop_
_entity_poly.entity_id
_entity_poly.type
_entity_poly.pdbx_seq_one_letter_code
_entity_poly.pdbx_strand_id
1 'polypeptide(L)' 'MKEEFRKAFLKFPSYPEEFGLELTKPEDRFKWFLASMLFAKRISSKIAEKTFMKLIEAGLTTPKRILEAGWDKLV' A
#
# COMPACT_ATOMS: atom_id res chain seq x y z
N MET A 1 7.58 -0.47 -31.08
CA MET A 1 6.94 0.59 -30.27
C MET A 1 6.45 0.08 -28.91
N LYS A 2 5.50 -0.87 -28.84
CA LYS A 2 4.98 -1.40 -27.55
C LYS A 2 6.04 -2.05 -26.65
N GLU A 3 7.00 -2.76 -27.25
CA GLU A 3 8.09 -3.44 -26.55
C GLU A 3 9.12 -2.45 -25.97
N GLU A 4 9.38 -1.35 -26.67
CA GLU A 4 10.24 -0.26 -26.19
C GLU A 4 9.66 0.40 -24.94
N PHE A 5 8.35 0.68 -24.94
CA PHE A 5 7.66 1.21 -23.77
C PHE A 5 7.70 0.24 -22.59
N ARG A 6 7.42 -1.05 -22.81
CA ARG A 6 7.48 -2.06 -21.75
C ARG A 6 8.86 -2.08 -21.09
N LYS A 7 9.94 -2.08 -21.86
CA LYS A 7 11.32 -2.03 -21.35
C LYS A 7 11.63 -0.73 -20.60
N ALA A 8 11.08 0.40 -21.03
CA ALA A 8 11.22 1.66 -20.31
C ALA A 8 10.50 1.64 -18.95
N PHE A 9 9.30 1.05 -18.87
CA PHE A 9 8.53 0.96 -17.63
C PHE A 9 9.12 0.00 -16.60
N LEU A 10 9.79 -1.08 -17.04
CA LEU A 10 10.48 -2.01 -16.14
C LEU A 10 11.60 -1.38 -15.30
N LYS A 11 12.03 -0.15 -15.63
CA LYS A 11 13.04 0.59 -14.86
C LYS A 11 12.47 1.31 -13.64
N PHE A 12 11.14 1.46 -13.58
CA PHE A 12 10.46 2.11 -12.47
C PHE A 12 9.90 1.04 -11.55
N PRO A 13 10.09 1.16 -10.23
CA PRO A 13 9.41 0.30 -9.29
C PRO A 13 7.89 0.48 -9.46
N SER A 14 7.18 -0.62 -9.40
CA SER A 14 5.73 -0.61 -9.21
C SER A 14 5.39 -0.12 -7.80
N TYR A 15 4.19 0.40 -7.60
CA TYR A 15 3.75 0.83 -6.27
C TYR A 15 3.93 -0.21 -5.15
N PRO A 16 3.63 -1.52 -5.34
CA PRO A 16 3.97 -2.53 -4.34
C PRO A 16 5.46 -2.56 -4.01
N GLU A 17 6.33 -2.48 -5.03
CA GLU A 17 7.78 -2.47 -4.85
C GLU A 17 8.27 -1.20 -4.15
N GLU A 18 7.70 -0.03 -4.45
CA GLU A 18 7.96 1.23 -3.73
C GLU A 18 7.63 1.11 -2.23
N PHE A 19 6.61 0.32 -1.90
CA PHE A 19 6.21 0.03 -0.52
C PHE A 19 6.92 -1.18 0.10
N GLY A 20 7.86 -1.81 -0.61
CA GLY A 20 8.56 -3.01 -0.16
C GLY A 20 7.66 -4.25 -0.01
N LEU A 21 6.55 -4.30 -0.74
CA LEU A 21 5.58 -5.39 -0.73
C LEU A 21 5.91 -6.43 -1.80
N GLU A 22 5.84 -7.70 -1.43
CA GLU A 22 6.01 -8.83 -2.33
C GLU A 22 4.68 -9.58 -2.50
N LEU A 23 3.93 -9.28 -3.56
CA LEU A 23 2.55 -9.78 -3.72
C LEU A 23 2.42 -11.30 -3.89
N THR A 24 3.52 -12.01 -4.12
CA THR A 24 3.57 -13.48 -4.05
C THR A 24 3.22 -13.96 -2.64
N LYS A 25 3.61 -13.20 -1.62
CA LYS A 25 3.37 -13.46 -0.21
C LYS A 25 1.95 -13.01 0.20
N PRO A 26 1.10 -13.89 0.78
CA PRO A 26 -0.31 -13.59 1.09
C PRO A 26 -0.59 -12.39 2.02
N GLU A 27 0.21 -12.24 3.07
CA GLU A 27 0.28 -11.12 4.03
C GLU A 27 0.45 -9.75 3.34
N ASP A 28 1.29 -9.67 2.31
CA ASP A 28 1.53 -8.43 1.58
C ASP A 28 0.36 -8.03 0.68
N ARG A 29 -0.51 -8.97 0.30
CA ARG A 29 -1.71 -8.65 -0.50
C ARG A 29 -2.72 -7.82 0.29
N PHE A 30 -2.87 -8.07 1.60
CA PHE A 30 -3.75 -7.26 2.42
C PHE A 30 -3.18 -5.85 2.64
N LYS A 31 -1.87 -5.73 2.83
CA LYS A 31 -1.19 -4.42 2.85
C LYS A 31 -1.41 -3.67 1.54
N TRP A 32 -1.29 -4.36 0.41
CA TRP A 32 -1.56 -3.77 -0.90
C TRP A 32 -3.02 -3.33 -1.06
N PHE A 33 -3.96 -4.10 -0.53
CA PHE A 33 -5.37 -3.72 -0.46
C PHE A 33 -5.59 -2.45 0.39
N LEU A 34 -4.92 -2.31 1.54
CA LEU A 34 -5.01 -1.08 2.34
C LEU A 34 -4.45 0.13 1.58
N ALA A 35 -3.30 -0.03 0.92
CA ALA A 35 -2.72 1.02 0.10
C ALA A 35 -3.70 1.44 -1.00
N SER A 36 -4.27 0.50 -1.77
CA SER A 36 -5.20 0.83 -2.84
C SER A 36 -6.45 1.57 -2.35
N MET A 37 -6.95 1.23 -1.16
CA MET A 37 -8.08 1.93 -0.53
C MET A 37 -7.76 3.37 -0.16
N LEU A 38 -6.53 3.67 0.28
CA LEU A 38 -6.08 5.03 0.59
C LEU A 38 -5.88 5.86 -0.67
N PHE A 39 -5.28 5.27 -1.71
CA PHE A 39 -5.07 5.94 -3.00
C PHE A 39 -6.38 6.19 -3.76
N ALA A 40 -7.45 5.45 -3.46
CA ALA A 40 -8.79 5.71 -3.99
C ALA A 40 -9.50 6.90 -3.31
N LYS A 41 -8.97 7.45 -2.20
CA LYS A 41 -9.57 8.60 -1.52
C LYS A 41 -9.25 9.91 -2.25
N ARG A 42 -10.08 10.93 -2.04
CA ARG A 42 -9.85 12.30 -2.52
C ARG A 42 -8.78 13.02 -1.69
N ILE A 43 -7.60 12.43 -1.61
CA ILE A 43 -6.41 12.93 -0.91
C ILE A 43 -5.21 12.88 -1.86
N SER A 44 -4.16 13.64 -1.56
CA SER A 44 -2.93 13.55 -2.36
C SER A 44 -2.26 12.19 -2.21
N SER A 45 -1.55 11.73 -3.24
CA SER A 45 -0.75 10.49 -3.20
C SER A 45 0.21 10.48 -2.01
N LYS A 46 0.84 11.62 -1.72
CA LYS A 46 1.73 11.81 -0.57
C LYS A 46 1.04 11.59 0.78
N ILE A 47 -0.23 11.98 0.91
CA ILE A 47 -1.01 11.71 2.14
C ILE A 47 -1.35 10.21 2.20
N ALA A 48 -1.79 9.62 1.09
CA ALA A 48 -2.11 8.19 1.03
C ALA A 48 -0.89 7.32 1.42
N GLU A 49 0.28 7.61 0.85
CA GLU A 49 1.55 6.96 1.17
C GLU A 49 1.91 7.11 2.66
N LYS A 50 1.93 8.34 3.18
CA LYS A 50 2.26 8.59 4.59
C LYS A 50 1.32 7.85 5.53
N THR A 51 0.02 7.87 5.26
CA THR A 51 -0.98 7.15 6.05
C THR A 51 -0.74 5.65 5.98
N PHE A 52 -0.46 5.11 4.79
CA PHE A 52 -0.14 3.69 4.64
C PHE A 52 1.10 3.29 5.47
N MET A 53 2.19 4.06 5.38
CA MET A 53 3.40 3.79 6.18
C MET A 53 3.13 3.86 7.69
N LYS A 54 2.27 4.79 8.15
CA LYS A 54 1.86 4.85 9.55
C LYS A 54 1.09 3.60 10.01
N LEU A 55 0.26 3.01 9.15
CA LEU A 55 -0.40 1.74 9.45
C LEU A 55 0.61 0.58 9.55
N ILE A 56 1.63 0.55 8.67
CA ILE A 56 2.71 -0.43 8.73
C ILE A 56 3.50 -0.30 10.05
N GLU A 57 3.96 0.92 10.38
CA GLU A 57 4.70 1.23 11.61
C GLU A 57 3.91 0.85 12.87
N ALA A 58 2.59 1.06 12.86
CA ALA A 58 1.70 0.72 13.97
C ALA A 58 1.32 -0.78 14.04
N GLY A 59 1.78 -1.61 13.09
CA GLY A 59 1.42 -3.02 12.99
C GLY A 59 -0.06 -3.26 12.62
N LEU A 60 -0.74 -2.25 12.07
CA LEU A 60 -2.15 -2.27 11.68
C LEU A 60 -2.32 -2.81 10.25
N THR A 61 -1.70 -3.96 9.98
CA THR A 61 -1.53 -4.51 8.63
C THR A 61 -2.33 -5.79 8.38
N THR A 62 -3.25 -6.12 9.28
CA THR A 62 -4.15 -7.28 9.13
C THR A 62 -5.56 -6.90 9.56
N PRO A 63 -6.61 -7.56 9.03
CA PRO A 63 -7.99 -7.29 9.43
C PRO A 63 -8.17 -7.37 10.95
N LYS A 64 -7.61 -8.41 11.58
CA LYS A 64 -7.71 -8.64 13.02
C LYS A 64 -7.09 -7.49 13.83
N ARG A 65 -5.86 -7.06 13.48
CA ARG A 65 -5.19 -5.95 14.17
C ARG A 65 -5.93 -4.61 14.03
N ILE A 66 -6.53 -4.36 12.86
CA ILE A 66 -7.33 -3.15 12.61
C ILE A 66 -8.61 -3.18 13.44
N LEU A 67 -9.31 -4.31 13.51
CA LEU A 67 -10.51 -4.46 14.32
C LEU A 67 -10.20 -4.32 15.83
N GLU A 68 -9.12 -4.93 16.31
CA GLU A 68 -8.66 -4.83 17.70
C GLU A 68 -8.25 -3.41 18.09
N ALA A 69 -7.73 -2.62 17.15
CA ALA A 69 -7.32 -1.23 17.40
C ALA A 69 -8.52 -0.32 17.71
N GLY A 70 -9.68 -0.60 17.14
CA GLY A 70 -10.88 0.21 17.29
C GLY A 70 -10.78 1.59 16.61
N TRP A 71 -11.88 2.32 16.62
CA TRP A 71 -11.98 3.61 15.90
C TRP A 71 -11.07 4.68 16.49
N ASP A 72 -11.00 4.80 17.81
CA ASP A 72 -10.23 5.84 18.52
C ASP A 72 -8.72 5.82 18.23
N LYS A 73 -8.19 4.67 17.79
CA LYS A 73 -6.79 4.53 17.40
C LYS A 73 -6.54 4.80 15.92
N LEU A 74 -7.60 4.77 15.09
CA LEU A 74 -7.53 4.94 13.64
C LEU A 74 -7.79 6.39 13.22
N VAL A 75 -8.65 7.13 13.93
CA VAL A 75 -9.11 8.49 13.59
C VAL A 75 -9.37 9.28 14.87
#